data_AF-A0A2V2L9V6-F1
#
_entry.id   AF-A0A2V2L9V6-F1
#
_cell.length_a   1.000
_cell.length_b   1.000
_cell.length_c   1.000
_cell.angle_alpha   90.00
_cell.angle_beta   90.00
_cell.angle_gamma   90.00
#
_symmetry.space_group_name_H-M   'P 1'
#
loop_
_entity.id
_entity.type
_entity.pdbx_description
1 polymer ?
#
loop_
_entity_poly.entity_id
_entity_poly.type
_entity_poly.pdbx_seq_one_letter_code
_entity_poly.pdbx_strand_id
1 'polypeptide(L)'
;MVIIDNLVLLSEFKNLVSNVYIQIFVWIVIADIITGVCKGLAGKETNSTKGLMGVVKHLLVVALVLIAYPYLKIMNFEGVATAFVLSYIAVYGISVIENLGQLGIPIPDFVKDRFSKLKDSSEEQGKDKNNTLGGKQ
;
A
#
# COMPACT_ATOMS: atom_id res chain seq x y z
N MET A 1 12.69 -30.00 1.24
CA MET A 1 13.47 -28.89 1.82
C MET A 1 13.82 -27.95 0.67
N VAL A 2 13.30 -26.72 0.67
CA VAL A 2 13.70 -25.73 -0.34
C VAL A 2 15.12 -25.27 0.04
N ILE A 3 16.11 -25.63 -0.78
CA ILE A 3 17.48 -25.15 -0.60
C ILE A 3 17.52 -23.75 -1.22
N ILE A 4 17.65 -22.73 -0.37
CA ILE A 4 17.77 -21.34 -0.84
C ILE A 4 19.20 -21.16 -1.34
N ASP A 5 19.37 -21.20 -2.66
CA ASP A 5 20.64 -20.88 -3.30
C ASP A 5 20.83 -19.36 -3.34
N ASN A 6 21.94 -18.88 -2.77
CA ASN A 6 22.29 -17.46 -2.73
C ASN A 6 22.44 -16.86 -4.14
N LEU A 7 22.89 -17.64 -5.13
CA LEU A 7 23.01 -17.18 -6.51
C LEU A 7 21.64 -16.98 -7.15
N VAL A 8 20.71 -17.92 -6.92
CA VAL A 8 19.32 -17.81 -7.37
C VAL A 8 18.64 -16.63 -6.68
N LEU A 9 18.85 -16.46 -5.37
CA LEU A 9 18.31 -15.34 -4.60
C LEU A 9 18.77 -13.99 -5.15
N LEU A 10 20.08 -13.83 -5.37
CA LEU A 10 20.65 -12.61 -5.96
C LEU A 10 20.10 -12.35 -7.37
N SER A 11 19.83 -13.40 -8.15
CA SER A 11 19.23 -13.26 -9.47
C SER A 11 17.80 -12.70 -9.39
N GLU A 12 17.00 -13.17 -8.43
CA GLU A 12 15.64 -12.67 -8.20
C GLU A 12 15.65 -11.22 -7.69
N PHE A 13 16.59 -10.85 -6.82
CA PHE A 13 16.77 -9.45 -6.40
C PHE A 13 17.13 -8.53 -7.56
N LYS A 14 17.99 -8.96 -8.49
CA LYS A 14 18.30 -8.19 -9.71
C LYS A 14 17.07 -8.05 -10.60
N ASN A 15 16.24 -9.09 -10.68
CA ASN A 15 15.03 -9.10 -11.49
C ASN A 15 13.92 -8.19 -10.93
N LEU A 16 13.99 -7.76 -9.66
CA LEU A 16 13.01 -6.83 -9.07
C LEU A 16 12.88 -5.53 -9.88
N VAL A 17 14.01 -4.96 -10.31
CA VAL A 17 14.03 -3.68 -11.05
C VAL A 17 13.36 -3.81 -12.42
N SER A 18 13.44 -4.98 -13.04
CA SER A 18 12.81 -5.29 -14.33
C SER A 18 11.37 -5.75 -14.21
N ASN A 19 10.87 -5.99 -13.00
CA ASN A 19 9.52 -6.52 -12.76
C ASN A 19 8.48 -5.40 -12.80
N VAL A 20 7.50 -5.51 -13.71
CA VAL A 20 6.46 -4.50 -13.91
C VAL A 20 5.60 -4.24 -12.67
N TYR A 21 5.28 -5.27 -11.88
CA TYR A 21 4.48 -5.10 -10.67
C TYR A 21 5.24 -4.33 -9.60
N ILE A 22 6.53 -4.62 -9.44
CA ILE A 22 7.40 -3.90 -8.51
C ILE A 22 7.60 -2.45 -8.95
N GLN A 23 7.76 -2.19 -10.25
CA GLN A 23 7.85 -0.83 -10.78
C GLN A 23 6.58 -0.02 -10.47
N ILE A 24 5.40 -0.58 -10.78
CA ILE A 24 4.12 0.07 -10.48
C ILE A 24 3.97 0.32 -8.98
N PHE A 25 4.33 -0.66 -8.15
CA PHE A 25 4.33 -0.54 -6.69
C PHE A 25 5.21 0.60 -6.19
N VAL A 26 6.45 0.70 -6.65
CA VAL A 26 7.35 1.79 -6.25
C VAL A 26 6.79 3.14 -6.69
N TRP A 27 6.29 3.24 -7.93
CA TRP A 27 5.71 4.49 -8.43
C TRP A 27 4.47 4.92 -7.66
N ILE A 28 3.57 4.01 -7.29
CA ILE A 28 2.38 4.37 -6.51
C ILE A 28 2.74 4.81 -5.08
N VAL A 29 3.75 4.19 -4.45
CA VAL A 29 4.24 4.64 -3.12
C VAL A 29 4.85 6.03 -3.21
N ILE A 30 5.65 6.31 -4.25
CA ILE A 30 6.21 7.65 -4.48
C ILE A 30 5.10 8.67 -4.66
N ALA A 31 4.08 8.35 -5.46
CA ALA A 31 2.91 9.20 -5.64
C ALA A 31 2.16 9.44 -4.32
N ASP A 32 2.04 8.42 -3.47
CA ASP A 32 1.38 8.54 -2.16
C ASP A 32 2.14 9.47 -1.21
N ILE A 33 3.48 9.34 -1.15
CA ILE A 33 4.32 10.24 -0.36
C ILE A 33 4.18 11.67 -0.86
N ILE A 34 4.29 11.91 -2.18
CA ILE A 34 4.19 13.26 -2.75
C ILE A 34 2.82 13.87 -2.45
N THR A 35 1.73 13.13 -2.74
CA THR A 35 0.36 13.62 -2.52
C THR A 35 0.07 13.83 -1.03
N GLY A 36 0.57 12.96 -0.15
CA GLY A 36 0.44 13.09 1.30
C GLY A 36 1.18 14.30 1.86
N VAL A 37 2.38 14.60 1.35
CA VAL A 37 3.12 15.82 1.71
C VAL A 37 2.38 17.06 1.21
N CYS A 38 1.92 17.09 -0.05
CA CYS A 38 1.16 18.20 -0.60
C CYS A 38 -0.11 18.49 0.22
N LYS A 39 -0.85 17.44 0.61
CA LYS A 39 -2.03 17.53 1.48
C LYS A 39 -1.69 18.15 2.83
N GLY A 40 -0.59 17.72 3.46
CA GLY A 40 -0.12 18.28 4.73
C GLY A 40 0.22 19.78 4.64
N LEU A 41 0.81 20.21 3.51
CA LEU A 41 1.11 21.63 3.25
C LEU A 41 -0.15 22.47 3.01
N ALA A 42 -1.12 21.93 2.27
CA ALA A 42 -2.38 22.62 1.97
C ALA A 42 -3.24 22.85 3.24
N GLY A 43 -3.18 21.94 4.21
CA GLY A 43 -3.96 21.99 5.46
C GLY A 43 -3.47 22.96 6.53
N LYS A 44 -2.40 23.74 6.31
CA LYS A 44 -1.78 24.72 7.25
C LYS A 44 -1.34 24.20 8.64
N GLU A 45 -1.55 22.93 8.98
CA GLU A 45 -1.06 22.30 10.22
C GLU A 45 0.07 21.30 9.93
N THR A 46 1.25 21.80 9.58
CA THR A 46 2.42 20.95 9.34
C THR A 46 3.10 20.58 10.65
N ASN A 47 2.62 19.54 11.31
CA ASN A 47 3.41 18.87 12.34
C ASN A 47 4.47 18.00 11.64
N SER A 48 5.71 18.50 11.56
CA SER A 48 6.84 17.83 10.91
C SER A 48 7.03 16.38 11.38
N THR A 49 6.78 16.11 12.67
CA THR A 49 6.84 14.75 13.24
C THR A 49 5.82 13.81 12.61
N LYS A 50 4.60 14.28 12.30
CA LYS A 50 3.58 13.47 11.60
C LYS A 50 4.01 13.15 10.16
N GLY A 51 4.57 14.14 9.45
CA GLY A 51 5.07 13.96 8.09
C GLY A 51 6.23 12.95 8.00
N LEU A 52 7.21 13.08 8.90
CA LEU A 52 8.34 12.15 8.98
C LEU A 52 7.88 10.73 9.32
N MET A 53 6.98 10.58 10.29
CA MET A 53 6.40 9.27 10.64
C MET A 53 5.65 8.64 9.46
N GLY A 54 4.99 9.46 8.65
CA GLY A 54 4.39 9.03 7.38
C GLY A 54 5.44 8.42 6.47
N VAL A 55 6.48 9.17 6.11
CA VAL A 55 7.55 8.69 5.21
C VAL A 55 8.20 7.41 5.73
N VAL A 56 8.51 7.32 7.03
CA VAL A 56 9.10 6.12 7.64
C VAL A 56 8.21 4.90 7.44
N LYS A 57 6.89 5.01 7.64
CA LYS A 57 5.97 3.90 7.39
C LYS A 57 6.01 3.42 5.94
N HIS A 58 6.07 4.33 4.98
CA HIS A 58 6.13 3.97 3.56
C HIS A 58 7.43 3.25 3.22
N LEU A 59 8.57 3.74 3.73
CA LEU A 59 9.87 3.08 3.54
C LEU A 59 9.91 1.67 4.12
N LEU A 60 9.34 1.46 5.31
CA LEU A 60 9.26 0.14 5.93
C LEU A 60 8.42 -0.85 5.10
N VAL A 61 7.31 -0.39 4.53
CA VAL A 61 6.46 -1.23 3.68
C VAL A 61 7.14 -1.52 2.34
N VAL A 62 7.83 -0.54 1.74
CA VAL A 62 8.63 -0.79 0.53
C VAL A 62 9.70 -1.84 0.80
N ALA A 63 10.45 -1.70 1.90
CA ALA A 63 11.44 -2.68 2.30
C ALA A 63 10.83 -4.08 2.51
N LEU A 64 9.68 -4.17 3.19
CA LEU A 64 8.95 -5.41 3.38
C LEU A 64 8.60 -6.07 2.03
N VAL A 65 8.06 -5.32 1.08
CA VAL A 65 7.63 -5.86 -0.22
C VAL A 65 8.83 -6.29 -1.06
N LEU A 66 9.89 -5.49 -1.13
CA LEU A 66 11.10 -5.80 -1.89
C LEU A 66 11.85 -7.01 -1.33
N ILE A 67 11.79 -7.22 -0.01
CA ILE A 67 12.36 -8.41 0.63
C ILE A 67 11.45 -9.61 0.40
N ALA A 68 10.15 -9.51 0.67
CA ALA A 68 9.25 -10.67 0.64
C ALA A 68 9.04 -11.25 -0.77
N TYR A 69 8.99 -10.41 -1.80
CA TYR A 69 8.66 -10.86 -3.16
C TYR A 69 9.64 -11.91 -3.74
N PRO A 70 10.98 -11.70 -3.72
CA PRO A 70 11.94 -12.71 -4.15
C PRO A 70 11.84 -14.03 -3.37
N TYR A 71 11.64 -13.96 -2.05
CA TYR A 71 11.48 -15.16 -1.22
C TYR A 71 10.23 -15.95 -1.59
N LEU A 72 9.10 -15.29 -1.82
CA LEU A 72 7.87 -15.95 -2.25
C LEU A 72 8.05 -16.62 -3.62
N LYS A 73 8.78 -16.00 -4.55
CA LYS A 73 9.10 -16.62 -5.84
C LYS A 73 9.97 -17.87 -5.70
N ILE A 74 11.03 -17.83 -4.90
CA ILE A 74 11.94 -18.96 -4.69
C ILE A 74 11.26 -20.14 -3.98
N MET A 75 10.24 -19.84 -3.17
CA MET A 75 9.38 -20.86 -2.55
C MET A 75 8.35 -21.46 -3.52
N ASN A 76 8.39 -21.11 -4.81
CA ASN A 76 7.41 -21.51 -5.85
C ASN A 76 5.99 -20.98 -5.59
N PHE A 77 5.87 -19.84 -4.90
CA PHE A 77 4.60 -19.17 -4.64
C PHE A 77 4.42 -17.92 -5.52
N GLU A 78 4.70 -18.02 -6.82
CA GLU A 78 4.69 -16.87 -7.74
C GLU A 78 3.33 -16.14 -7.81
N GLY A 79 2.23 -16.91 -7.83
CA GLY A 79 0.88 -16.33 -7.78
C GLY A 79 0.62 -15.56 -6.49
N VAL A 80 1.10 -16.07 -5.36
CA VAL A 80 0.99 -15.39 -4.06
C VAL A 80 1.89 -14.15 -4.02
N ALA A 81 3.12 -14.22 -4.55
CA ALA A 81 4.01 -13.08 -4.65
C ALA A 81 3.38 -11.93 -5.45
N THR A 82 2.73 -12.28 -6.57
CA THR A 82 2.05 -11.31 -7.42
C THR A 82 0.82 -10.73 -6.72
N ALA A 83 -0.03 -11.57 -6.13
CA ALA A 83 -1.19 -11.11 -5.36
C ALA A 83 -0.78 -10.23 -4.16
N PHE A 84 0.33 -10.55 -3.52
CA PHE A 84 0.91 -9.79 -2.42
C PHE A 84 1.36 -8.40 -2.86
N VAL A 85 2.06 -8.25 -3.99
CA VAL A 85 2.43 -6.93 -4.51
C VAL A 85 1.19 -6.15 -4.97
N LEU A 86 0.25 -6.82 -5.66
CA LEU A 86 -0.99 -6.20 -6.11
C LEU A 86 -1.86 -5.70 -4.95
N SER A 87 -1.88 -6.39 -3.82
CA SER A 87 -2.62 -5.93 -2.64
C SER A 87 -2.03 -4.64 -2.07
N TYR A 88 -0.69 -4.52 -2.02
CA TYR A 88 -0.04 -3.27 -1.63
C TYR A 88 -0.22 -2.16 -2.66
N ILE A 89 -0.19 -2.46 -3.96
CA ILE A 89 -0.56 -1.49 -5.00
C ILE A 89 -1.98 -0.95 -4.76
N ALA A 90 -2.93 -1.82 -4.43
CA ALA A 90 -4.29 -1.38 -4.13
C ALA A 90 -4.34 -0.51 -2.86
N VAL A 91 -3.65 -0.89 -1.79
CA VAL A 91 -3.56 -0.10 -0.53
C VAL A 91 -3.01 1.30 -0.81
N TYR A 92 -1.90 1.42 -1.54
CA TYR A 92 -1.30 2.71 -1.86
C TYR A 92 -2.10 3.51 -2.90
N GLY A 93 -2.71 2.83 -3.88
CA GLY A 93 -3.60 3.46 -4.84
C GLY A 93 -4.81 4.10 -4.17
N ILE A 94 -5.38 3.44 -3.16
CA ILE A 94 -6.46 3.97 -2.33
C ILE A 94 -6.00 5.24 -1.58
N SER A 95 -4.82 5.20 -0.96
CA SER A 95 -4.25 6.35 -0.24
C SER A 95 -4.01 7.56 -1.16
N VAL A 96 -3.48 7.34 -2.36
CA VAL A 96 -3.31 8.39 -3.38
C VAL A 96 -4.65 9.04 -3.74
N ILE A 97 -5.68 8.24 -4.02
CA ILE A 97 -7.02 8.74 -4.35
C ILE A 97 -7.57 9.59 -3.21
N GLU A 98 -7.40 9.17 -1.95
CA GLU A 98 -7.82 9.95 -0.79
C GLU A 98 -7.08 11.29 -0.70
N ASN A 99 -5.76 11.29 -0.88
CA ASN A 99 -4.95 12.51 -0.83
C ASN A 99 -5.32 13.49 -1.95
N LEU A 100 -5.54 13.00 -3.18
CA LEU A 100 -5.99 13.81 -4.31
C LEU A 100 -7.37 14.44 -4.04
N GLY A 101 -8.30 13.68 -3.46
CA GLY A 101 -9.64 14.17 -3.11
C GLY A 101 -9.59 15.29 -2.09
N GLN A 102 -8.72 15.18 -1.08
CA GLN A 102 -8.54 16.22 -0.06
C GLN A 102 -7.81 17.47 -0.59
N LEU A 103 -7.00 17.32 -1.64
CA LEU A 103 -6.39 18.43 -2.37
C LEU A 103 -7.35 19.12 -3.34
N GLY A 104 -8.58 18.61 -3.49
CA GLY A 104 -9.57 19.15 -4.44
C GLY A 104 -9.25 18.85 -5.90
N ILE A 105 -8.34 17.90 -6.17
CA ILE A 105 -8.01 17.47 -7.53
C ILE A 105 -9.20 16.66 -8.06
N PRO A 106 -9.74 16.98 -9.25
CA PRO A 106 -10.90 16.28 -9.79
C PRO A 106 -10.57 14.82 -10.06
N ILE A 107 -11.31 13.93 -9.40
CA ILE A 107 -11.23 12.47 -9.59
C ILE A 107 -12.42 12.04 -10.46
N PRO A 108 -12.24 11.09 -11.40
CA PRO A 108 -13.35 10.56 -12.20
C PRO A 108 -14.48 10.00 -11.33
N ASP A 109 -15.73 10.22 -11.71
CA ASP A 109 -16.89 9.86 -10.88
C ASP A 109 -17.01 8.35 -10.66
N PHE A 110 -16.61 7.52 -11.63
CA PHE A 110 -16.57 6.06 -11.45
C PHE A 110 -15.63 5.63 -10.32
N VAL A 111 -14.56 6.38 -10.05
CA VAL A 111 -13.63 6.11 -8.95
C VAL A 111 -14.26 6.54 -7.63
N LYS A 112 -14.85 7.74 -7.58
CA LYS A 112 -15.56 8.25 -6.38
C LYS A 112 -16.66 7.28 -5.93
N ASP A 113 -17.47 6.80 -6.86
CA ASP A 113 -18.60 5.90 -6.59
C ASP A 113 -18.18 4.54 -6.07
N ARG A 114 -16.99 4.06 -6.46
CA ARG A 114 -16.44 2.79 -5.93
C ARG A 114 -15.80 3.02 -4.57
N PHE A 115 -15.16 4.17 -4.38
CA PHE A 115 -14.50 4.52 -3.13
C PHE A 115 -15.50 4.76 -1.99
N SER A 116 -16.62 5.43 -2.26
CA SER A 116 -17.70 5.62 -1.28
C SER A 116 -18.23 4.28 -0.77
N LYS A 117 -18.55 3.35 -1.68
CA LYS A 117 -19.02 2.00 -1.33
C LYS A 117 -18.02 1.20 -0.49
N LEU A 118 -16.72 1.31 -0.79
CA LEU A 118 -15.66 0.66 0.00
C LEU A 118 -15.58 1.22 1.42
N LYS A 119 -15.77 2.54 1.58
CA LYS A 119 -15.77 3.20 2.88
C LYS A 119 -16.99 2.78 3.71
N ASP A 120 -18.17 2.75 3.10
CA ASP A 120 -19.41 2.32 3.75
C ASP A 120 -19.30 0.87 4.25
N SER A 121 -18.75 -0.03 3.42
CA SER A 121 -18.53 -1.45 3.79
C SER A 121 -17.52 -1.62 4.93
N SER A 122 -16.51 -0.74 5.01
CA SER A 122 -15.50 -0.78 6.08
C SER A 122 -16.06 -0.28 7.41
N GLU A 123 -16.93 0.74 7.38
CA GLU A 123 -17.61 1.27 8.57
C GLU A 123 -18.66 0.30 9.13
N GLU A 124 -19.38 -0.42 8.26
CA GLU A 124 -20.32 -1.48 8.66
C GLU A 124 -19.60 -2.65 9.37
N GLN A 125 -18.48 -3.14 8.83
CA GLN A 125 -17.69 -4.20 9.49
C GLN A 125 -17.08 -3.75 10.84
N GLY A 126 -16.75 -2.46 10.98
CA GLY A 126 -16.29 -1.89 12.24
C GLY A 126 -17.38 -1.82 13.31
N LYS A 127 -18.63 -1.50 12.91
CA LYS A 127 -19.79 -1.49 13.81
C LYS A 127 -20.18 -2.90 14.28
N ASP A 128 -20.15 -3.89 13.40
CA ASP A 128 -20.46 -5.28 13.77
C ASP A 128 -19.44 -5.87 14.76
N LYS A 129 -18.15 -5.52 14.63
CA LYS A 129 -17.11 -5.93 15.59
C LYS A 129 -17.28 -5.27 16.96
N ASN A 130 -17.65 -4.00 17.03
CA ASN A 130 -17.94 -3.33 18.30
C ASN A 130 -19.22 -3.84 18.97
N ASN A 131 -20.24 -4.21 18.19
CA ASN A 131 -21.50 -4.73 18.74
C ASN A 131 -21.37 -6.20 19.23
N THR A 132 -20.44 -6.97 18.66
CA THR A 132 -20.14 -8.35 19.11
C THR A 132 -19.17 -8.40 20.31
N LEU A 133 -18.33 -7.37 20.50
CA LEU A 133 -17.44 -7.24 21.67
C LEU A 133 -18.12 -6.57 22.88
N GLY A 134 -19.15 -5.75 22.67
CA GLY A 134 -19.98 -5.17 23.74
C GLY A 134 -21.08 -6.11 24.28
N GLY A 135 -21.22 -7.31 23.71
CA GLY A 135 -22.27 -8.29 24.02
C GLY A 135 -21.84 -9.47 24.90
N LYS A 136 -20.61 -9.47 25.43
CA LYS A 136 -20.19 -10.42 26.47
C LYS A 136 -19.75 -9.64 27.70
N GLN A 137 -20.51 -9.89 28.77
CA GLN A 137 -20.40 -9.36 30.13
C GLN A 137 -18.97 -9.36 30.67
#